data_AF-U6M6K0-F1
#
_entry.id   AF-U6M6K0-F1
#
_cell.length_a   1.000
_cell.length_b   1.000
_cell.length_c   1.000
_cell.angle_alpha   90.00
_cell.angle_beta   90.00
_cell.angle_gamma   90.00
#
_symmetry.space_group_name_H-M   'P 1'
#
loop_
_entity.id
_entity.type
_entity.pdbx_description
1 polymer ?
#
loop_
_entity_poly.entity_id
_entity_poly.type
_entity_poly.pdbx_seq_one_letter_code
_entity_poly.pdbx_strand_id
1 'polypeptide(L)'
;MGDLMKTNAQLSPIESLRAAILIEEALKQLAFVGKLSKEQRGNKDSKFAAHRGDEIIRIIDEQQELQQQQLLLVGETEKLKGLSNKQELKAAEEKLLQLSYRLKETNKELCKNLRQNPNLQANLLKLQRERQRLEESLAQTATELRQKGTFKSLIQNIAQEKQAQERLNEARRRNREVLQAVELLESELRKEAAEFAALQRQSGAEAAALKDKMQGFMRQAATKLGFRESALREQLEGSKWQQQQQEQQQQREIDKKKQNIEADAFVRDKTFEFLNTSIKQA
;
A
#
# COMPACT_ATOMS: atom_id res chain seq x y z
N MET A 1 -39.36 -11.87 28.86
CA MET A 1 -39.09 -12.18 30.28
C MET A 1 -40.34 -12.51 31.11
N GLY A 2 -41.53 -11.98 30.78
CA GLY A 2 -42.74 -12.13 31.63
C GLY A 2 -43.41 -13.51 31.71
N ASP A 3 -43.27 -14.38 30.71
CA ASP A 3 -44.06 -15.63 30.67
C ASP A 3 -43.44 -16.83 31.40
N LEU A 4 -42.10 -16.94 31.47
CA LEU A 4 -41.43 -18.02 32.21
C LEU A 4 -41.44 -17.81 33.74
N MET A 5 -41.76 -16.61 34.19
CA MET A 5 -41.90 -16.26 35.61
C MET A 5 -43.31 -16.53 36.15
N LYS A 6 -44.29 -16.78 35.26
CA LYS A 6 -45.69 -17.09 35.60
C LYS A 6 -45.97 -18.59 35.74
N THR A 7 -45.04 -19.46 35.34
CA THR A 7 -45.19 -20.90 35.51
C THR A 7 -45.08 -21.26 36.99
N ASN A 8 -46.17 -21.78 37.56
CA ASN A 8 -46.19 -22.31 38.91
C ASN A 8 -45.14 -23.43 39.01
N ALA A 9 -44.03 -23.16 39.68
CA ALA A 9 -42.88 -24.05 39.74
C ALA A 9 -43.05 -25.21 40.73
N GLN A 10 -44.26 -25.38 41.28
CA GLN A 10 -44.63 -26.38 42.26
C GLN A 10 -45.51 -27.44 41.57
N LEU A 11 -45.13 -28.71 41.70
CA LEU A 11 -45.89 -29.84 41.18
C LEU A 11 -46.55 -30.60 42.33
N SER A 12 -47.64 -31.33 42.03
CA SER A 12 -48.15 -32.31 42.97
C SER A 12 -47.13 -33.43 43.21
N PRO A 13 -47.19 -34.16 44.34
CA PRO A 13 -46.24 -35.24 44.63
C PRO A 13 -46.18 -36.31 43.53
N ILE A 14 -47.34 -36.63 42.92
CA ILE A 14 -47.44 -37.63 41.85
C ILE A 14 -46.80 -37.10 40.56
N GLU A 15 -47.08 -35.85 40.19
CA GLU A 15 -46.49 -35.22 39.00
C GLU A 15 -44.98 -35.08 39.14
N SER A 16 -44.51 -34.66 40.32
CA SER A 16 -43.09 -34.50 40.59
C SER A 16 -42.33 -35.83 40.50
N LEU A 17 -42.90 -36.91 41.06
CA LEU A 17 -42.34 -38.25 40.97
C LEU A 17 -42.28 -38.75 39.51
N ARG A 18 -43.36 -38.56 38.74
CA ARG A 18 -43.41 -38.94 37.31
C ARG A 18 -42.36 -38.17 36.50
N ALA A 19 -42.26 -36.86 36.70
CA ALA A 19 -41.29 -36.02 36.03
C ALA A 19 -39.85 -36.42 36.37
N ALA A 20 -39.55 -36.70 37.65
CA ALA A 20 -38.23 -37.16 38.07
C ALA A 20 -37.83 -38.49 37.40
N ILE A 21 -38.75 -39.45 37.32
CA ILE A 21 -38.49 -40.75 36.65
C ILE A 21 -38.19 -40.55 35.16
N LEU A 22 -38.95 -39.68 34.47
CA LEU A 22 -38.70 -39.39 33.05
C LEU A 22 -37.33 -38.73 32.84
N ILE A 23 -36.94 -37.80 33.71
CA ILE A 23 -35.62 -37.14 33.63
C ILE A 23 -34.50 -38.14 33.90
N GLU A 24 -34.66 -39.05 34.86
CA GLU A 24 -33.68 -40.11 35.13
C GLU A 24 -33.52 -41.07 33.94
N GLU A 25 -34.62 -41.41 33.27
CA GLU A 25 -34.54 -42.22 32.05
C GLU A 25 -33.82 -41.46 30.92
N ALA A 26 -34.10 -40.16 30.76
CA ALA A 26 -33.36 -39.31 29.82
C ALA A 26 -31.87 -39.25 30.16
N LEU A 27 -31.50 -39.16 31.44
CA LEU A 27 -30.10 -39.19 31.89
C LEU A 27 -29.41 -40.50 31.53
N LYS A 28 -30.07 -41.65 31.70
CA LYS A 28 -29.52 -42.95 31.29
C LYS A 28 -29.29 -43.01 29.77
N GLN A 29 -30.24 -42.53 28.99
CA GLN A 29 -30.11 -42.48 27.53
C GLN A 29 -28.95 -41.55 27.10
N LEU A 30 -28.82 -40.39 27.74
CA LEU A 30 -27.74 -39.44 27.46
C LEU A 30 -26.36 -40.02 27.81
N ALA A 31 -26.27 -40.72 28.95
CA ALA A 31 -25.06 -41.42 29.37
C ALA A 31 -24.70 -42.55 28.38
N PHE A 32 -25.69 -43.27 27.85
CA PHE A 32 -25.48 -44.30 26.83
C PHE A 32 -24.95 -43.71 25.52
N VAL A 33 -25.56 -42.64 25.01
CA VAL A 33 -25.06 -41.87 23.85
C VAL A 33 -23.61 -41.42 24.11
N GLY A 34 -23.30 -41.06 25.34
CA GLY A 34 -21.95 -40.69 25.73
C GLY A 34 -20.92 -41.80 25.67
N LYS A 35 -21.30 -43.04 25.97
CA LYS A 35 -20.45 -44.23 25.82
C LYS A 35 -20.22 -44.56 24.35
N LEU A 36 -21.28 -44.55 23.54
CA LEU A 36 -21.20 -44.75 22.09
C LEU A 36 -20.28 -43.72 21.41
N SER A 37 -20.38 -42.45 21.81
CA SER A 37 -19.52 -41.38 21.31
C SER A 37 -18.03 -41.59 21.67
N LYS A 38 -17.71 -42.25 22.79
CA LYS A 38 -16.31 -42.58 23.15
C LYS A 38 -15.78 -43.77 22.36
N GLU A 39 -16.60 -44.79 22.11
CA GLU A 39 -16.22 -45.95 21.27
C GLU A 39 -16.00 -45.57 19.80
N GLN A 40 -16.83 -44.69 19.25
CA GLN A 40 -16.65 -44.21 17.87
C GLN A 40 -15.37 -43.36 17.70
N ARG A 41 -14.95 -42.62 18.73
CA ARG A 41 -13.71 -41.81 18.73
C ARG A 41 -12.45 -42.63 18.53
N GLY A 42 -12.36 -43.80 19.17
CA GLY A 42 -11.19 -44.68 19.04
C GLY A 42 -10.98 -45.17 17.60
N ASN A 43 -12.05 -45.29 16.81
CA ASN A 43 -12.01 -45.93 15.50
C ASN A 43 -12.02 -44.96 14.29
N LYS A 44 -12.62 -43.77 14.39
CA LYS A 44 -12.84 -42.88 13.22
C LYS A 44 -11.98 -41.62 13.22
N ASP A 45 -11.66 -41.04 14.37
CA ASP A 45 -10.95 -39.75 14.42
C ASP A 45 -9.50 -39.86 13.94
N SER A 46 -8.82 -40.97 14.27
CA SER A 46 -7.48 -41.27 13.74
C SER A 46 -7.49 -41.40 12.22
N LYS A 47 -8.49 -42.09 11.63
CA LYS A 47 -8.49 -42.40 10.20
C LYS A 47 -8.91 -41.21 9.33
N PHE A 48 -9.96 -40.48 9.73
CA PHE A 48 -10.44 -39.33 8.97
C PHE A 48 -9.50 -38.12 9.07
N ALA A 49 -8.93 -37.85 10.25
CA ALA A 49 -7.95 -36.78 10.41
C ALA A 49 -6.62 -37.13 9.71
N ALA A 50 -6.19 -38.40 9.76
CA ALA A 50 -5.01 -38.86 9.02
C ALA A 50 -5.23 -38.73 7.50
N HIS A 51 -6.34 -39.23 6.95
CA HIS A 51 -6.60 -39.12 5.50
C HIS A 51 -6.62 -37.68 4.98
N ARG A 52 -7.20 -36.74 5.72
CA ARG A 52 -7.16 -35.33 5.32
C ARG A 52 -5.80 -34.68 5.54
N GLY A 53 -5.05 -35.11 6.55
CA GLY A 53 -3.65 -34.72 6.74
C GLY A 53 -2.78 -35.18 5.57
N ASP A 54 -2.95 -36.44 5.14
CA ASP A 54 -2.27 -37.03 3.99
C ASP A 54 -2.64 -36.29 2.69
N GLU A 55 -3.89 -35.88 2.54
CA GLU A 55 -4.37 -35.11 1.39
C GLU A 55 -3.81 -33.68 1.37
N ILE A 56 -3.72 -33.01 2.53
CA ILE A 56 -3.05 -31.71 2.65
C ILE A 56 -1.56 -31.85 2.33
N ILE A 57 -0.89 -32.88 2.83
CA ILE A 57 0.53 -33.15 2.54
C ILE A 57 0.72 -33.36 1.03
N ARG A 58 -0.12 -34.18 0.38
CA ARG A 58 -0.08 -34.37 -1.07
C ARG A 58 -0.25 -33.07 -1.86
N ILE A 59 -1.19 -32.22 -1.47
CA ILE A 59 -1.41 -30.92 -2.15
C ILE A 59 -0.19 -29.99 -1.94
N ILE A 60 0.44 -30.02 -0.77
CA ILE A 60 1.66 -29.25 -0.48
C ILE A 60 2.83 -29.75 -1.35
N ASP A 61 3.00 -31.07 -1.46
CA ASP A 61 4.05 -31.67 -2.30
C ASP A 61 3.84 -31.30 -3.77
N GLU A 62 2.61 -31.42 -4.29
CA GLU A 62 2.27 -30.99 -5.65
C GLU A 62 2.51 -29.49 -5.85
N GLN A 63 2.21 -28.64 -4.86
CA GLN A 63 2.48 -27.21 -4.93
C GLN A 63 3.98 -26.90 -5.00
N GLN A 64 4.80 -27.62 -4.22
CA GLN A 64 6.26 -27.46 -4.23
C GLN A 64 6.86 -27.89 -5.59
N GLU A 65 6.39 -29.01 -6.14
CA GLU A 65 6.82 -29.48 -7.46
C GLU A 65 6.47 -28.47 -8.56
N LEU A 66 5.24 -27.94 -8.56
CA LEU A 66 4.81 -26.93 -9.52
C LEU A 66 5.60 -25.61 -9.39
N GLN A 67 5.99 -25.22 -8.16
CA GLN A 67 6.84 -24.05 -7.93
C GLN A 67 8.25 -24.25 -8.48
N GLN A 68 8.85 -25.44 -8.27
CA GLN A 68 10.15 -25.77 -8.84
C GLN A 68 10.12 -25.75 -10.37
N GLN A 69 9.08 -26.35 -10.97
CA GLN A 69 8.88 -26.33 -12.43
C GLN A 69 8.71 -24.90 -12.96
N GLN A 70 7.95 -24.05 -12.25
CA GLN A 70 7.78 -22.65 -12.63
C GLN A 70 9.12 -21.89 -12.58
N LEU A 71 9.93 -22.11 -11.54
CA LEU A 71 11.23 -21.44 -11.38
C LEU A 71 12.21 -21.83 -12.51
N LEU A 72 12.25 -23.11 -12.88
CA LEU A 72 13.03 -23.60 -14.01
C LEU A 72 12.55 -22.97 -15.34
N LEU A 73 11.23 -22.96 -15.58
CA LEU A 73 10.67 -22.36 -16.80
C LEU A 73 10.90 -20.85 -16.89
N VAL A 74 10.83 -20.13 -15.78
CA VAL A 74 11.19 -18.69 -15.74
C VAL A 74 12.64 -18.51 -16.20
N GLY A 75 13.57 -19.28 -15.63
CA GLY A 75 14.97 -19.23 -16.03
C GLY A 75 15.22 -19.59 -17.50
N GLU A 76 14.46 -20.55 -18.05
CA GLU A 76 14.50 -20.89 -19.48
C GLU A 76 13.93 -19.77 -20.37
N THR A 77 12.78 -19.19 -19.99
CA THR A 77 12.18 -18.07 -20.73
C THR A 77 13.09 -16.84 -20.76
N GLU A 78 13.80 -16.54 -19.66
CA GLU A 78 14.77 -15.44 -19.60
C GLU A 78 15.95 -15.66 -20.57
N LYS A 79 16.45 -16.90 -20.66
CA LYS A 79 17.50 -17.27 -21.62
C LYS A 79 17.01 -17.19 -23.06
N LEU A 80 15.77 -17.61 -23.32
CA LEU A 80 15.16 -17.58 -24.66
C LEU A 80 14.80 -16.18 -25.13
N LYS A 81 14.53 -15.22 -24.23
CA LYS A 81 14.29 -13.80 -24.58
C LYS A 81 15.51 -13.13 -25.23
N GLY A 82 16.72 -13.62 -24.95
CA GLY A 82 17.96 -13.14 -25.57
C GLY A 82 18.30 -13.79 -26.93
N LEU A 83 17.53 -14.80 -27.36
CA LEU A 83 17.78 -15.58 -28.57
C LEU A 83 16.69 -15.30 -29.63
N SER A 84 17.02 -15.45 -30.91
CA SER A 84 16.08 -15.17 -32.02
C SER A 84 14.98 -16.23 -32.19
N ASN A 85 14.86 -17.20 -31.28
CA ASN A 85 13.97 -18.35 -31.43
C ASN A 85 12.55 -18.06 -30.90
N LYS A 86 11.78 -17.29 -31.67
CA LYS A 86 10.43 -16.81 -31.31
C LYS A 86 9.40 -17.93 -31.06
N GLN A 87 9.57 -19.12 -31.63
CA GLN A 87 8.62 -20.22 -31.46
C GLN A 87 8.80 -20.90 -30.10
N GLU A 88 10.04 -21.17 -29.70
CA GLU A 88 10.35 -21.76 -28.38
C GLU A 88 10.00 -20.82 -27.23
N LEU A 89 10.23 -19.52 -27.42
CA LEU A 89 9.84 -18.51 -26.44
C LEU A 89 8.33 -18.50 -26.18
N LYS A 90 7.51 -18.52 -27.25
CA LYS A 90 6.04 -18.58 -27.13
C LYS A 90 5.57 -19.85 -26.44
N ALA A 91 6.13 -21.00 -26.81
CA ALA A 91 5.78 -22.28 -26.18
C ALA A 91 6.15 -22.31 -24.68
N ALA A 92 7.27 -21.69 -24.29
CA ALA A 92 7.67 -21.56 -22.90
C ALA A 92 6.77 -20.57 -22.12
N GLU A 93 6.37 -19.45 -22.74
CA GLU A 93 5.41 -18.50 -22.16
C GLU A 93 4.02 -19.13 -21.94
N GLU A 94 3.53 -19.94 -22.89
CA GLU A 94 2.25 -20.67 -22.75
C GLU A 94 2.31 -21.70 -21.62
N LYS A 95 3.39 -22.48 -21.52
CA LYS A 95 3.60 -23.43 -20.41
C LYS A 95 3.69 -22.72 -19.06
N LEU A 96 4.33 -21.55 -18.99
CA LEU A 96 4.42 -20.74 -17.78
C LEU A 96 3.04 -20.21 -17.35
N LEU A 97 2.21 -19.82 -18.31
CA LEU A 97 0.82 -19.42 -18.05
C LEU A 97 -0.01 -20.59 -17.51
N GLN A 98 0.11 -21.78 -18.10
CA GLN A 98 -0.58 -22.99 -17.64
C GLN A 98 -0.14 -23.42 -16.23
N LEU A 99 1.16 -23.42 -15.95
CA LEU A 99 1.69 -23.69 -14.61
C LEU A 99 1.20 -22.66 -13.58
N SER A 100 1.14 -21.39 -13.96
CA SER A 100 0.62 -20.33 -13.09
C SER A 100 -0.87 -20.50 -12.79
N TYR A 101 -1.65 -21.00 -13.76
CA TYR A 101 -3.06 -21.32 -13.55
C TYR A 101 -3.22 -22.54 -12.62
N ARG A 102 -2.46 -23.60 -12.85
CA ARG A 102 -2.47 -24.81 -12.01
C ARG A 102 -2.03 -24.53 -10.57
N LEU A 103 -1.02 -23.69 -10.36
CA LEU A 103 -0.60 -23.21 -9.03
C LEU A 103 -1.71 -22.42 -8.31
N LYS A 104 -2.50 -21.64 -9.05
CA LYS A 104 -3.65 -20.93 -8.46
C LYS A 104 -4.75 -21.91 -8.06
N GLU A 105 -5.02 -22.93 -8.86
CA GLU A 105 -6.01 -23.96 -8.55
C GLU A 105 -5.60 -24.80 -7.33
N THR A 106 -4.37 -25.31 -7.29
CA THR A 106 -3.87 -26.09 -6.14
C THR A 106 -3.84 -25.26 -4.86
N ASN A 107 -3.50 -23.97 -4.93
CA ASN A 107 -3.58 -23.06 -3.77
C ASN A 107 -5.02 -22.82 -3.32
N LYS A 108 -5.96 -22.65 -4.26
CA LYS A 108 -7.39 -22.55 -3.94
C LYS A 108 -7.91 -23.82 -3.27
N GLU A 109 -7.46 -24.98 -3.74
CA GLU A 109 -7.81 -26.28 -3.17
C GLU A 109 -7.19 -26.50 -1.79
N LEU A 110 -5.92 -26.12 -1.58
CA LEU A 110 -5.28 -26.10 -0.27
C LEU A 110 -6.04 -25.18 0.71
N CYS A 111 -6.32 -23.94 0.30
CA CYS A 111 -7.09 -22.99 1.10
C CYS A 111 -8.49 -23.52 1.43
N LYS A 112 -9.14 -24.19 0.49
CA LYS A 112 -10.44 -24.84 0.71
C LYS A 112 -10.29 -25.98 1.72
N ASN A 113 -9.31 -26.87 1.58
CA ASN A 113 -9.07 -27.98 2.50
C ASN A 113 -8.69 -27.52 3.92
N LEU A 114 -7.89 -26.45 4.03
CA LEU A 114 -7.57 -25.82 5.31
C LEU A 114 -8.78 -25.13 5.96
N ARG A 115 -9.60 -24.41 5.17
CA ARG A 115 -10.86 -23.78 5.67
C ARG A 115 -11.93 -24.81 6.01
N GLN A 116 -12.00 -25.89 5.24
CA GLN A 116 -12.92 -27.00 5.41
C GLN A 116 -12.36 -28.08 6.35
N ASN A 117 -11.33 -27.76 7.13
CA ASN A 117 -10.92 -28.57 8.27
C ASN A 117 -11.74 -28.09 9.48
N PRO A 118 -13.00 -28.57 9.66
CA PRO A 118 -13.70 -28.30 10.91
C PRO A 118 -12.78 -28.84 11.99
N ASN A 119 -12.54 -28.05 13.04
CA ASN A 119 -11.85 -28.56 14.21
C ASN A 119 -12.79 -29.58 14.88
N LEU A 120 -12.82 -30.79 14.32
CA LEU A 120 -13.71 -31.88 14.68
C LEU A 120 -13.49 -32.20 16.15
N GLN A 121 -12.23 -32.21 16.58
CA GLN A 121 -11.85 -32.37 17.98
C GLN A 121 -12.45 -31.26 18.87
N ALA A 122 -12.37 -29.99 18.49
CA ALA A 122 -12.98 -28.90 19.26
C ALA A 122 -14.51 -28.96 19.24
N ASN A 123 -15.14 -29.34 18.13
CA ASN A 123 -16.59 -29.50 18.03
C ASN A 123 -17.08 -30.68 18.87
N LEU A 124 -16.35 -31.80 18.88
CA LEU A 124 -16.63 -32.95 19.74
C LEU A 124 -16.39 -32.63 21.21
N LEU A 125 -15.35 -31.87 21.53
CA LEU A 125 -15.09 -31.40 22.89
C LEU A 125 -16.21 -30.46 23.36
N LYS A 126 -16.67 -29.54 22.52
CA LYS A 126 -17.85 -28.70 22.77
C LYS A 126 -19.08 -29.56 23.00
N LEU A 127 -19.37 -30.51 22.11
CA LEU A 127 -20.51 -31.42 22.24
C LEU A 127 -20.46 -32.19 23.56
N GLN A 128 -19.29 -32.68 23.97
CA GLN A 128 -19.13 -33.36 25.25
C GLN A 128 -19.37 -32.44 26.45
N ARG A 129 -18.88 -31.20 26.40
CA ARG A 129 -19.12 -30.20 27.44
C ARG A 129 -20.60 -29.83 27.54
N GLU A 130 -21.26 -29.58 26.40
CA GLU A 130 -22.71 -29.30 26.36
C GLU A 130 -23.51 -30.48 26.90
N ARG A 131 -23.13 -31.71 26.55
CA ARG A 131 -23.78 -32.91 27.07
C ARG A 131 -23.62 -33.01 28.60
N GLN A 132 -22.40 -32.85 29.10
CA GLN A 132 -22.14 -32.89 30.54
C GLN A 132 -22.93 -31.80 31.29
N ARG A 133 -22.96 -30.58 30.74
CA ARG A 133 -23.76 -29.47 31.29
C ARG A 133 -25.25 -29.80 31.35
N LEU A 134 -25.78 -30.46 30.32
CA LEU A 134 -27.17 -30.92 30.29
C LEU A 134 -27.41 -32.04 31.31
N GLU A 135 -26.49 -33.00 31.45
CA GLU A 135 -26.55 -34.06 32.48
C GLU A 135 -26.62 -33.44 33.88
N GLU A 136 -25.75 -32.46 34.18
CA GLU A 136 -25.72 -31.76 35.46
C GLU A 136 -27.04 -31.02 35.73
N SER A 137 -27.55 -30.26 34.75
CA SER A 137 -28.82 -29.53 34.90
C SER A 137 -30.02 -30.45 35.08
N LEU A 138 -30.07 -31.57 34.35
CA LEU A 138 -31.13 -32.56 34.48
C LEU A 138 -31.05 -33.33 35.81
N ALA A 139 -29.85 -33.71 36.25
CA ALA A 139 -29.65 -34.37 37.54
C ALA A 139 -30.04 -33.48 38.71
N GLN A 140 -29.68 -32.19 38.66
CA GLN A 140 -30.11 -31.20 39.65
C GLN A 140 -31.63 -31.06 39.66
N THR A 141 -32.27 -31.01 38.49
CA THR A 141 -33.73 -30.91 38.37
C THR A 141 -34.44 -32.15 38.92
N ALA A 142 -33.97 -33.36 38.59
CA ALA A 142 -34.53 -34.61 39.12
C ALA A 142 -34.44 -34.66 40.65
N THR A 143 -33.31 -34.21 41.22
CA THR A 143 -33.12 -34.11 42.67
C THR A 143 -34.08 -33.11 43.30
N GLU A 144 -34.24 -31.92 42.70
CA GLU A 144 -35.16 -30.89 43.20
C GLU A 144 -36.62 -31.37 43.19
N LEU A 145 -37.02 -32.06 42.11
CA LEU A 145 -38.34 -32.65 41.98
C LEU A 145 -38.60 -33.69 43.07
N ARG A 146 -37.67 -34.62 43.31
CA ARG A 146 -37.83 -35.65 44.36
C ARG A 146 -37.92 -35.08 45.77
N GLN A 147 -37.12 -34.06 46.07
CA GLN A 147 -36.98 -33.55 47.44
C GLN A 147 -38.02 -32.47 47.77
N LYS A 148 -38.32 -31.59 46.82
CA LYS A 148 -39.06 -30.34 47.07
C LYS A 148 -40.35 -30.25 46.26
N GLY A 149 -40.55 -31.11 45.25
CA GLY A 149 -41.68 -30.97 44.35
C GLY A 149 -41.58 -29.77 43.41
N THR A 150 -40.37 -29.21 43.23
CA THR A 150 -40.16 -27.98 42.45
C THR A 150 -39.08 -28.13 41.38
N PHE A 151 -39.08 -27.22 40.41
CA PHE A 151 -38.09 -27.13 39.33
C PHE A 151 -37.59 -25.69 39.11
N LYS A 152 -37.52 -24.91 40.18
CA LYS A 152 -37.15 -23.49 40.15
C LYS A 152 -35.73 -23.29 39.62
N SER A 153 -34.82 -24.20 39.95
CA SER A 153 -33.42 -24.12 39.48
C SER A 153 -33.34 -24.21 37.96
N LEU A 154 -34.16 -25.07 37.34
CA LEU A 154 -34.22 -25.20 35.88
C LEU A 154 -34.74 -23.92 35.22
N ILE A 155 -35.80 -23.32 35.76
CA ILE A 155 -36.35 -22.04 35.26
C ILE A 155 -35.27 -20.95 35.31
N GLN A 156 -34.55 -20.85 36.44
CA GLN A 156 -33.49 -19.87 36.61
C GLN A 156 -32.33 -20.10 35.64
N ASN A 157 -31.88 -21.35 35.47
CA ASN A 157 -30.82 -21.69 34.52
C ASN A 157 -31.21 -21.34 33.08
N ILE A 158 -32.45 -21.64 32.66
CA ILE A 158 -32.95 -21.28 31.33
C ILE A 158 -33.02 -19.76 31.16
N ALA A 159 -33.46 -19.02 32.17
CA ALA A 159 -33.52 -17.57 32.13
C ALA A 159 -32.12 -16.94 31.99
N GLN A 160 -31.14 -17.44 32.75
CA GLN A 160 -29.75 -17.01 32.64
C GLN A 160 -29.16 -17.32 31.27
N GLU A 161 -29.44 -18.51 30.71
CA GLU A 161 -28.95 -18.89 29.39
C GLU A 161 -29.55 -18.03 28.28
N LYS A 162 -30.86 -17.73 28.36
CA LYS A 162 -31.51 -16.80 27.43
C LYS A 162 -30.87 -15.41 27.49
N GLN A 163 -30.62 -14.90 28.69
CA GLN A 163 -29.97 -13.60 28.85
C GLN A 163 -28.54 -13.60 28.29
N ALA A 164 -27.78 -14.68 28.53
CA ALA A 164 -26.43 -14.84 27.97
C ALA A 164 -26.47 -14.89 26.43
N GLN A 165 -27.44 -15.62 25.85
CA GLN A 165 -27.63 -15.71 24.41
C GLN A 165 -28.02 -14.36 23.79
N GLU A 166 -28.87 -13.58 24.45
CA GLU A 166 -29.23 -12.22 24.03
C GLU A 166 -27.99 -11.30 23.99
N ARG A 167 -27.18 -11.30 25.07
CA ARG A 167 -25.92 -10.52 25.12
C ARG A 167 -24.96 -10.93 24.00
N LEU A 168 -24.84 -12.22 23.73
CA LEU A 168 -23.99 -12.75 22.67
C LEU A 168 -24.48 -12.32 21.29
N ASN A 169 -25.80 -12.35 21.05
CA ASN A 169 -26.40 -11.88 19.81
C ASN A 169 -26.20 -10.38 19.60
N GLU A 170 -26.33 -9.58 20.67
CA GLU A 170 -26.06 -8.14 20.61
C GLU A 170 -24.58 -7.86 20.30
N ALA A 171 -23.66 -8.57 20.95
CA ALA A 171 -22.23 -8.46 20.64
C ALA A 171 -21.91 -8.83 19.18
N ARG A 172 -22.55 -9.89 18.64
CA ARG A 172 -22.43 -10.26 17.22
C ARG A 172 -22.95 -9.16 16.29
N ARG A 173 -24.07 -8.53 16.64
CA ARG A 173 -24.63 -7.42 15.85
C ARG A 173 -23.67 -6.23 15.84
N ARG A 174 -23.20 -5.79 17.02
CA ARG A 174 -22.23 -4.69 17.13
C ARG A 174 -20.94 -5.00 16.35
N ASN A 175 -20.45 -6.24 16.41
CA ASN A 175 -19.27 -6.63 15.66
C ASN A 175 -19.47 -6.50 14.14
N ARG A 176 -20.64 -6.89 13.61
CA ARG A 176 -20.98 -6.69 12.19
C ARG A 176 -21.04 -5.21 11.82
N GLU A 177 -21.66 -4.38 12.65
CA GLU A 177 -21.76 -2.94 12.43
C GLU A 177 -20.36 -2.29 12.42
N VAL A 178 -19.48 -2.68 13.35
CA VAL A 178 -18.09 -2.22 13.38
C VAL A 178 -17.30 -2.67 12.14
N LEU A 179 -17.45 -3.92 11.71
CA LEU A 179 -16.78 -4.42 10.50
C LEU A 179 -17.22 -3.63 9.25
N GLN A 180 -18.51 -3.35 9.11
CA GLN A 180 -19.01 -2.51 8.02
C GLN A 180 -18.47 -1.08 8.09
N ALA A 181 -18.38 -0.50 9.28
CA ALA A 181 -17.78 0.83 9.46
C ALA A 181 -16.29 0.84 9.07
N VAL A 182 -15.53 -0.20 9.43
CA VAL A 182 -14.12 -0.34 9.04
C VAL A 182 -14.00 -0.45 7.52
N GLU A 183 -14.83 -1.26 6.85
CA GLU A 183 -14.82 -1.37 5.38
C GLU A 183 -15.11 -0.04 4.68
N LEU A 184 -16.05 0.75 5.21
CA LEU A 184 -16.35 2.09 4.70
C LEU A 184 -15.17 3.04 4.87
N LEU A 185 -14.58 3.09 6.07
CA LEU A 185 -13.42 3.94 6.37
C LEU A 185 -12.19 3.55 5.52
N GLU A 186 -11.94 2.26 5.29
CA GLU A 186 -10.88 1.83 4.39
C GLU A 186 -11.12 2.27 2.95
N SER A 187 -12.38 2.27 2.49
CA SER A 187 -12.75 2.75 1.16
C SER A 187 -12.54 4.26 1.02
N GLU A 188 -12.95 5.03 2.02
CA GLU A 188 -12.74 6.49 2.08
C GLU A 188 -11.25 6.82 2.11
N LEU A 189 -10.47 6.15 2.95
CA LEU A 189 -9.02 6.33 3.03
C LEU A 189 -8.33 6.04 1.69
N ARG A 190 -8.75 5.00 0.97
CA ARG A 190 -8.21 4.70 -0.38
C ARG A 190 -8.54 5.80 -1.38
N LYS A 191 -9.75 6.36 -1.34
CA LYS A 191 -10.15 7.47 -2.21
C LYS A 191 -9.33 8.72 -1.90
N GLU A 192 -9.23 9.09 -0.63
CA GLU A 192 -8.48 10.27 -0.19
C GLU A 192 -6.99 10.15 -0.53
N ALA A 193 -6.39 8.96 -0.35
CA ALA A 193 -5.01 8.71 -0.77
C ALA A 193 -4.82 8.85 -2.29
N ALA A 194 -5.79 8.40 -3.09
CA ALA A 194 -5.74 8.55 -4.55
C ALA A 194 -5.89 10.01 -4.99
N GLU A 195 -6.80 10.75 -4.37
CA GLU A 195 -7.01 12.18 -4.58
C GLU A 195 -5.77 12.99 -4.19
N PHE A 196 -5.19 12.70 -3.03
CA PHE A 196 -3.94 13.32 -2.57
C PHE A 196 -2.79 13.06 -3.54
N ALA A 197 -2.62 11.81 -4.00
CA ALA A 197 -1.60 11.47 -4.99
C ALA A 197 -1.82 12.19 -6.33
N ALA A 198 -3.08 12.37 -6.76
CA ALA A 198 -3.42 13.13 -7.96
C ALA A 198 -3.07 14.62 -7.79
N LEU A 199 -3.43 15.22 -6.66
CA LEU A 199 -3.11 16.60 -6.33
C LEU A 199 -1.60 16.83 -6.27
N GLN A 200 -0.85 15.91 -5.68
CA GLN A 200 0.61 15.99 -5.59
C GLN A 200 1.27 15.93 -6.98
N ARG A 201 0.75 15.09 -7.88
CA ARG A 201 1.20 15.06 -9.28
C ARG A 201 0.89 16.36 -10.02
N GLN A 202 -0.32 16.90 -9.84
CA GLN A 202 -0.71 18.17 -10.47
C GLN A 202 0.18 19.31 -9.98
N SER A 203 0.34 19.45 -8.66
CA SER A 203 1.21 20.46 -8.05
C SER A 203 2.67 20.32 -8.52
N GLY A 204 3.18 19.09 -8.62
CA GLY A 204 4.50 18.83 -9.18
C GLY A 204 4.64 19.25 -10.65
N ALA A 205 3.62 19.01 -11.48
CA ALA A 205 3.61 19.43 -12.87
C ALA A 205 3.56 20.96 -13.02
N GLU A 206 2.77 21.64 -12.19
CA GLU A 206 2.71 23.11 -12.14
C GLU A 206 4.05 23.72 -11.73
N ALA A 207 4.69 23.16 -10.70
CA ALA A 207 6.01 23.59 -10.25
C ALA A 207 7.08 23.41 -11.35
N ALA A 208 7.05 22.28 -12.07
CA ALA A 208 7.94 22.04 -13.20
C ALA A 208 7.71 23.05 -14.34
N ALA A 209 6.46 23.29 -14.71
CA ALA A 209 6.11 24.26 -15.75
C ALA A 209 6.55 25.70 -15.39
N LEU A 210 6.39 26.11 -14.12
CA LEU A 210 6.88 27.39 -13.64
C LEU A 210 8.41 27.48 -13.68
N LYS A 211 9.10 26.40 -13.30
CA LYS A 211 10.58 26.33 -13.39
C LYS A 211 11.06 26.47 -14.83
N ASP A 212 10.40 25.80 -15.78
CA ASP A 212 10.74 25.90 -17.20
C ASP A 212 10.51 27.31 -17.75
N LYS A 213 9.39 27.96 -17.39
CA LYS A 213 9.13 29.36 -17.75
C LYS A 213 10.21 30.29 -17.18
N MET A 214 10.58 30.10 -15.92
CA MET A 214 11.64 30.89 -15.27
C MET A 214 12.98 30.70 -15.98
N GLN A 215 13.37 29.46 -16.30
CA GLN A 215 14.59 29.19 -17.06
C GLN A 215 14.53 29.80 -18.46
N GLY A 216 13.38 29.76 -19.12
CA GLY A 216 13.15 30.42 -20.41
C GLY A 216 13.39 31.92 -20.32
N PHE A 217 12.81 32.60 -19.33
CA PHE A 217 13.05 34.03 -19.11
C PHE A 217 14.51 34.34 -18.78
N MET A 218 15.17 33.52 -17.96
CA MET A 218 16.60 33.70 -17.65
C MET A 218 17.46 33.61 -18.91
N ARG A 219 17.20 32.63 -19.79
CA ARG A 219 17.91 32.51 -21.07
C ARG A 219 17.67 33.70 -21.98
N GLN A 220 16.42 34.16 -22.10
CA GLN A 220 16.07 35.34 -22.90
C GLN A 220 16.69 36.63 -22.34
N ALA A 221 16.74 36.78 -21.02
CA ALA A 221 17.38 37.92 -20.38
C ALA A 221 18.90 37.90 -20.63
N ALA A 222 19.54 36.74 -20.46
CA ALA A 222 20.97 36.56 -20.70
C ALA A 222 21.35 36.86 -22.16
N THR A 223 20.57 36.39 -23.14
CA THR A 223 20.84 36.71 -24.56
C THR A 223 20.65 38.19 -24.85
N LYS A 224 19.56 38.82 -24.37
CA LYS A 224 19.33 40.27 -24.54
C LYS A 224 20.44 41.11 -23.92
N LEU A 225 20.89 40.75 -22.72
CA LEU A 225 22.03 41.40 -22.06
C LEU A 225 23.31 41.23 -22.87
N GLY A 226 23.62 40.01 -23.34
CA GLY A 226 24.79 39.75 -24.18
C GLY A 226 24.80 40.56 -25.48
N PHE A 227 23.67 40.63 -26.20
CA PHE A 227 23.55 41.47 -27.40
C PHE A 227 23.75 42.95 -27.08
N ARG A 228 23.16 43.44 -25.97
CA ARG A 228 23.28 44.83 -25.55
C ARG A 228 24.71 45.17 -25.13
N GLU A 229 25.39 44.27 -24.43
CA GLU A 229 26.80 44.41 -24.07
C GLU A 229 27.70 44.44 -25.30
N SER A 230 27.48 43.56 -26.29
CA SER A 230 28.24 43.56 -27.54
C SER A 230 28.05 44.86 -28.31
N ALA A 231 26.80 45.32 -28.47
CA ALA A 231 26.50 46.57 -29.16
C ALA A 231 27.15 47.79 -28.47
N LEU A 232 27.12 47.83 -27.13
CA LEU A 232 27.78 48.89 -26.37
C LEU A 232 29.31 48.84 -26.52
N ARG A 233 29.92 47.64 -26.57
CA ARG A 233 31.36 47.48 -26.81
C ARG A 233 31.76 47.95 -28.20
N GLU A 234 31.05 47.52 -29.24
CA GLU A 234 31.30 47.95 -30.61
C GLU A 234 31.14 49.47 -30.76
N GLN A 235 30.13 50.06 -30.12
CA GLN A 235 29.95 51.52 -30.10
C GLN A 235 31.12 52.23 -29.41
N LEU A 236 31.59 51.71 -28.27
CA LEU A 236 32.74 52.25 -27.55
C LEU A 236 34.02 52.17 -28.40
N GLU A 237 34.27 51.02 -29.02
CA GLU A 237 35.44 50.81 -29.89
C GLU A 237 35.39 51.71 -31.12
N GLY A 238 34.24 51.83 -31.77
CA GLY A 238 34.03 52.75 -32.88
C GLY A 238 34.28 54.21 -32.48
N SER A 239 33.78 54.64 -31.33
CA SER A 239 34.02 55.99 -30.79
C SER A 239 35.50 56.23 -30.48
N LYS A 240 36.19 55.24 -29.88
CA LYS A 240 37.63 55.33 -29.60
C LYS A 240 38.44 55.46 -30.90
N TRP A 241 38.11 54.66 -31.91
CA TRP A 241 38.78 54.72 -33.21
C TRP A 241 38.58 56.09 -33.88
N GLN A 242 37.37 56.63 -33.85
CA GLN A 242 37.09 57.97 -34.37
C GLN A 242 37.89 59.06 -33.64
N GLN A 243 37.95 59.01 -32.31
CA GLN A 243 38.78 59.92 -31.51
C GLN A 243 40.25 59.81 -31.90
N GLN A 244 40.78 58.59 -32.02
CA GLN A 244 42.17 58.37 -32.42
C GLN A 244 42.48 58.93 -33.81
N GLN A 245 41.56 58.81 -34.76
CA GLN A 245 41.72 59.42 -36.09
C GLN A 245 41.74 60.95 -36.03
N GLN A 246 40.86 61.55 -35.21
CA GLN A 246 40.86 63.00 -35.00
C GLN A 246 42.16 63.48 -34.34
N GLU A 247 42.64 62.78 -33.32
CA GLU A 247 43.93 63.07 -32.67
C GLU A 247 45.09 63.01 -33.67
N GLN A 248 45.14 61.99 -34.53
CA GLN A 248 46.16 61.89 -35.57
C GLN A 248 46.08 63.04 -36.60
N GLN A 249 44.86 63.44 -36.99
CA GLN A 249 44.67 64.58 -37.89
C GLN A 249 45.14 65.88 -37.24
N GLN A 250 44.73 66.14 -36.00
CA GLN A 250 45.17 67.30 -35.23
C GLN A 250 46.69 67.30 -35.04
N GLN A 251 47.31 66.14 -34.78
CA GLN A 251 48.75 66.02 -34.66
C GLN A 251 49.46 66.39 -35.96
N ARG A 252 48.97 65.89 -37.12
CA ARG A 252 49.50 66.26 -38.43
C ARG A 252 49.35 67.77 -38.70
N GLU A 253 48.25 68.38 -38.30
CA GLU A 253 48.08 69.83 -38.42
C GLU A 253 49.03 70.61 -37.51
N ILE A 254 49.24 70.15 -36.28
CA ILE A 254 50.22 70.72 -35.36
C ILE A 254 51.62 70.62 -35.97
N ASP A 255 52.00 69.47 -36.52
CA ASP A 255 53.32 69.27 -37.11
C ASP A 255 53.53 70.15 -38.36
N LYS A 256 52.51 70.29 -39.21
CA LYS A 256 52.53 71.25 -40.33
C LYS A 256 52.68 72.69 -39.85
N LYS A 257 51.93 73.10 -38.83
CA LYS A 257 52.04 74.45 -38.25
C LYS A 257 53.43 74.67 -37.64
N LYS A 258 54.02 73.68 -36.98
CA LYS A 258 55.40 73.73 -36.47
C LYS A 258 56.40 73.91 -37.59
N GLN A 259 56.30 73.13 -38.67
CA GLN A 259 57.16 73.28 -39.85
C GLN A 259 57.05 74.69 -40.46
N ASN A 260 55.83 75.24 -40.56
CA ASN A 260 55.64 76.61 -41.04
C ASN A 260 56.27 77.63 -40.08
N ILE A 261 56.12 77.48 -38.77
CA ILE A 261 56.76 78.35 -37.77
C ILE A 261 58.29 78.27 -37.88
N GLU A 262 58.86 77.07 -38.06
CA GLU A 262 60.30 76.88 -38.25
C GLU A 262 60.79 77.53 -39.55
N ALA A 263 60.03 77.40 -40.64
CA ALA A 263 60.33 78.07 -41.91
C ALA A 263 60.25 79.60 -41.78
N ASP A 264 59.21 80.13 -41.11
CA ASP A 264 59.05 81.55 -40.83
C ASP A 264 60.16 82.07 -39.93
N ALA A 265 60.55 81.31 -38.89
CA ALA A 265 61.68 81.63 -38.03
C ALA A 265 62.99 81.66 -38.83
N PHE A 266 63.23 80.67 -39.71
CA PHE A 266 64.39 80.66 -40.59
C PHE A 266 64.43 81.86 -41.53
N VAL A 267 63.31 82.19 -42.20
CA VAL A 267 63.20 83.37 -43.06
C VAL A 267 63.44 84.64 -42.25
N ARG A 268 62.84 84.76 -41.06
CA ARG A 268 63.05 85.91 -40.18
C ARG A 268 64.51 86.06 -39.79
N ASP A 269 65.17 84.98 -39.38
CA ASP A 269 66.58 84.98 -38.99
C ASP A 269 67.47 85.35 -40.19
N LYS A 270 67.19 84.81 -41.39
CA LYS A 270 67.88 85.22 -42.64
C LYS A 270 67.63 86.66 -43.04
N THR A 271 66.42 87.16 -42.83
CA THR A 271 66.08 88.57 -43.07
C THR A 271 66.81 89.47 -42.07
N PHE A 272 66.94 89.04 -40.81
CA PHE A 272 67.69 89.74 -39.77
C PHE A 272 69.20 89.75 -40.07
N GLU A 273 69.76 88.63 -40.55
CA GLU A 273 71.14 88.56 -41.06
C GLU A 273 71.36 89.50 -42.24
N PHE A 274 70.45 89.54 -43.21
CA PHE A 274 70.50 90.43 -44.37
C PHE A 274 70.41 91.91 -43.99
N LEU A 275 69.50 92.26 -43.07
CA LEU A 275 69.38 93.64 -42.56
C LEU A 275 70.65 94.06 -41.79
N ASN A 276 71.21 93.19 -40.96
CA ASN A 276 72.46 93.47 -40.23
C ASN A 276 73.70 93.57 -41.13
N THR A 277 73.73 92.88 -42.27
CA THR A 277 74.81 93.00 -43.26
C THR A 277 74.64 94.22 -44.16
N SER A 278 73.41 94.57 -44.52
CA SER A 278 73.09 95.77 -45.32
C SER A 278 73.26 97.08 -44.55
N ILE A 279 73.01 97.07 -43.23
CA ILE A 279 73.26 98.23 -42.36
C ILE A 279 74.77 98.45 -42.09
N LYS A 280 75.63 97.44 -42.28
CA LYS A 280 77.09 97.59 -42.20
C LYS A 280 77.75 98.12 -43.49
N GLN A 281 76.97 98.35 -44.54
CA GLN A 281 77.45 98.89 -45.83
C GLN A 281 76.89 100.29 -46.16
N ALA A 282 76.23 100.94 -45.20
CA ALA A 282 75.88 102.36 -45.23
C ALA A 282 76.65 103.10 -44.13
#